data_AF-A0A2R6QQB6-F1
#
_entry.id   AF-A0A2R6QQB6-F1
#
_cell.length_a   1.000
_cell.length_b   1.000
_cell.length_c   1.000
_cell.angle_alpha   90.00
_cell.angle_beta   90.00
_cell.angle_gamma   90.00
#
_symmetry.space_group_name_H-M   'P 1'
#
loop_
_entity.id
_entity.type
_entity.pdbx_description
1 polymer ?
#
loop_
_entity_poly.entity_id
_entity_poly.type
_entity_poly.pdbx_seq_one_letter_code
_entity_poly.pdbx_strand_id
1 'polypeptide(L)'
;AAKVMEMYSSQKAVLEVEYFGEVGTGLGPTLEFYTLLSHDLQKAGLKMWRSNSSSDKTSMEVDGDEQKNGKFSNVTVLGSAGDSDLVQAPLGLFPRPWPYNADASNGSQFSKVVEYFRLVGRVMAKALQDGRLLDLPMSTAFYKIVLGQELDLHDFLSFDAELGRTLQELQAIVRRKKYMESVGGHSCEEVTDLRLRGARIEDLCLDFTLPGYPDYALKPGEENVDINNLEEYISLVVDATVKTGITRQMEAFRTGFNQVFDISTLQIFSPHELDYLLCGRRELWEAETLVDHIKFDHGYTAKSLAIVNLLEIMGEFTPEQQRAFCQFVTGAPRLPPGGLAVLNPKLTIVRKLSSTTGNTVANGTGLSESADDDLPSVMTCANYLKLPPYSTKEIMFKKLLYAISEGQGSFDLS
;
A
#
# COMPACT_ATOMS: atom_id res chain seq x y z
N ALA A 1 -18.29 -0.25 8.06
CA ALA A 1 -17.36 -1.40 7.89
C ALA A 1 -17.20 -2.27 9.14
N ALA A 2 -16.66 -1.77 10.26
CA ALA A 2 -16.34 -2.61 11.43
C ALA A 2 -17.51 -3.47 11.94
N LYS A 3 -18.70 -2.87 12.12
CA LYS A 3 -19.92 -3.58 12.54
C LYS A 3 -20.36 -4.65 11.53
N VAL A 4 -20.25 -4.37 10.23
CA VAL A 4 -20.61 -5.33 9.17
C VAL A 4 -19.72 -6.56 9.27
N MET A 5 -18.40 -6.35 9.35
CA MET A 5 -17.46 -7.45 9.51
C MET A 5 -17.68 -8.21 10.82
N GLU A 6 -17.97 -7.53 11.92
CA GLU A 6 -18.28 -8.19 13.19
C GLU A 6 -19.51 -9.10 13.14
N MET A 7 -20.58 -8.69 12.45
CA MET A 7 -21.81 -9.46 12.38
C MET A 7 -21.75 -10.60 11.36
N TYR A 8 -21.02 -10.41 10.26
CA TYR A 8 -21.14 -11.28 9.09
C TYR A 8 -19.85 -12.03 8.71
N SER A 9 -18.69 -11.69 9.25
CA SER A 9 -17.43 -12.34 8.82
C SER A 9 -17.38 -13.83 9.12
N SER A 10 -18.04 -14.29 10.18
CA SER A 10 -18.09 -15.73 10.54
C SER A 10 -19.02 -16.55 9.64
N GLN A 11 -19.83 -15.89 8.79
CA GLN A 11 -20.74 -16.56 7.89
C GLN A 11 -19.99 -17.04 6.64
N LYS A 12 -20.27 -18.28 6.22
CA LYS A 12 -19.70 -18.86 4.99
C LYS A 12 -20.29 -18.30 3.69
N ALA A 13 -21.43 -17.61 3.77
CA ALA A 13 -22.03 -16.96 2.62
C ALA A 13 -21.14 -15.81 2.14
N VAL A 14 -21.02 -15.65 0.82
CA VAL A 14 -20.29 -14.51 0.22
C VAL A 14 -20.93 -13.21 0.68
N LEU A 15 -20.12 -12.26 1.15
CA LEU A 15 -20.61 -10.98 1.59
C LEU A 15 -21.06 -10.14 0.39
N GLU A 16 -22.28 -9.61 0.45
CA GLU A 16 -22.79 -8.61 -0.48
C GLU A 16 -23.18 -7.35 0.28
N VAL A 17 -22.77 -6.20 -0.24
CA VAL A 17 -23.00 -4.88 0.37
C VAL A 17 -23.93 -4.05 -0.51
N GLU A 18 -24.78 -3.28 0.13
CA GLU A 18 -25.64 -2.25 -0.47
C GLU A 18 -25.47 -0.96 0.35
N TYR A 19 -25.32 0.17 -0.34
CA TYR A 19 -25.22 1.49 0.29
C TYR A 19 -26.59 2.14 0.38
N PHE A 20 -26.89 2.71 1.54
CA PHE A 20 -28.17 3.37 1.76
C PHE A 20 -28.27 4.63 0.90
N GLY A 21 -29.26 4.66 0.01
CA GLY A 21 -29.51 5.81 -0.87
C GLY A 21 -28.82 5.75 -2.23
N GLU A 22 -28.08 4.67 -2.52
CA GLU A 22 -27.45 4.45 -3.82
C GLU A 22 -28.20 3.38 -4.63
N VAL A 23 -28.16 3.50 -5.96
CA VAL A 23 -28.84 2.57 -6.86
C VAL A 23 -27.89 1.43 -7.22
N GLY A 24 -28.10 0.26 -6.65
CA GLY A 24 -27.40 -0.97 -7.04
C GLY A 24 -27.10 -1.88 -5.87
N THR A 25 -27.16 -3.19 -6.11
CA THR A 25 -26.78 -4.23 -5.15
C THR A 25 -25.80 -5.21 -5.80
N GLY A 26 -25.02 -5.91 -4.98
CA GLY A 26 -24.18 -7.03 -5.43
C GLY A 26 -22.69 -6.68 -5.60
N LEU A 27 -22.10 -7.09 -6.73
CA LEU A 27 -20.66 -7.17 -6.93
C LEU A 27 -19.92 -5.82 -6.81
N GLY A 28 -20.42 -4.78 -7.47
CA GLY A 28 -19.80 -3.45 -7.53
C GLY A 28 -19.68 -2.78 -6.15
N PRO A 29 -20.81 -2.53 -5.46
CA PRO A 29 -20.79 -1.92 -4.13
C PRO A 29 -19.97 -2.71 -3.10
N THR A 30 -19.91 -4.04 -3.25
CA THR A 30 -19.06 -4.89 -2.40
C THR A 30 -17.56 -4.67 -2.66
N LEU A 31 -17.14 -4.56 -3.92
CA LEU A 31 -15.74 -4.26 -4.27
C LEU A 31 -15.35 -2.86 -3.79
N GLU A 32 -16.25 -1.89 -3.94
CA GLU A 32 -16.08 -0.54 -3.39
C GLU A 32 -15.91 -0.57 -1.88
N PHE A 33 -16.74 -1.35 -1.17
CA PHE A 33 -16.63 -1.51 0.29
C PHE A 33 -15.25 -1.99 0.72
N TYR A 34 -14.69 -3.02 0.07
CA TYR A 34 -13.34 -3.50 0.36
C TYR A 34 -12.26 -2.48 0.02
N THR A 35 -12.44 -1.71 -1.06
CA THR A 35 -11.51 -0.67 -1.49
C THR A 35 -11.48 0.49 -0.50
N LEU A 36 -12.64 1.05 -0.15
CA LEU A 36 -12.77 2.13 0.82
C LEU A 36 -12.26 1.71 2.19
N LEU A 37 -12.59 0.49 2.63
CA LEU A 37 -12.10 -0.04 3.90
C LEU A 37 -10.57 -0.20 3.90
N SER A 38 -9.99 -0.70 2.80
CA SER A 38 -8.54 -0.83 2.66
C SER A 38 -7.84 0.53 2.72
N HIS A 39 -8.41 1.54 2.07
CA HIS A 39 -7.89 2.91 2.10
C HIS A 39 -8.02 3.54 3.51
N ASP A 40 -9.18 3.40 4.16
CA ASP A 40 -9.39 3.92 5.51
C ASP A 40 -8.43 3.30 6.53
N LEU A 41 -8.16 2.00 6.42
CA LEU A 41 -7.21 1.30 7.28
C LEU A 41 -5.76 1.76 7.08
N GLN A 42 -5.43 2.45 5.99
CA GLN A 42 -4.08 2.96 5.70
C GLN A 42 -3.82 4.38 6.21
N LYS A 43 -4.84 5.06 6.77
CA LYS A 43 -4.71 6.44 7.25
C LYS A 43 -3.71 6.57 8.40
N ALA A 44 -2.84 7.57 8.30
CA ALA A 44 -1.80 7.86 9.29
C ALA A 44 -2.39 8.21 10.66
N GLY A 45 -3.56 8.86 10.70
CA GLY A 45 -4.29 9.19 11.92
C GLY A 45 -4.67 7.97 12.78
N LEU A 46 -4.73 6.76 12.21
CA LEU A 46 -5.03 5.55 12.98
C LEU A 46 -3.85 5.06 13.84
N LYS A 47 -2.63 5.54 13.57
CA LYS A 47 -1.38 5.13 14.25
C LYS A 47 -1.18 3.59 14.31
N MET A 48 -1.68 2.88 13.29
CA MET A 48 -1.52 1.42 13.17
C MET A 48 -0.17 1.00 12.60
N TRP A 49 0.36 1.80 11.69
CA TRP A 49 1.50 1.43 10.84
C TRP A 49 2.73 2.27 11.16
N ARG A 50 3.91 1.72 10.88
CA ARG A 50 5.15 2.50 10.83
C ARG A 50 5.06 3.53 9.71
N SER A 51 5.56 4.74 9.97
CA SER A 51 5.66 5.80 8.98
C SER A 51 7.08 6.33 9.01
N ASN A 52 7.73 6.38 7.85
CA ASN A 52 9.08 6.91 7.71
C ASN A 52 9.09 8.45 7.66
N SER A 53 7.91 9.09 7.62
CA SER A 53 7.80 10.54 7.68
C SER A 53 7.72 10.99 9.13
N SER A 54 8.71 11.76 9.58
CA SER A 54 8.71 12.51 10.84
C SER A 54 7.71 13.68 10.77
N SER A 55 6.43 13.38 10.57
CA SER A 55 5.35 14.37 10.42
C SER A 55 4.44 14.46 11.65
N ASP A 56 4.87 13.96 12.81
CA ASP A 56 4.29 14.39 14.08
C ASP A 56 4.82 15.79 14.44
N LYS A 57 4.50 16.79 13.61
CA LYS A 57 4.48 18.18 14.05
C LYS A 57 3.23 18.35 14.89
N THR A 58 3.38 18.28 16.20
CA THR A 58 2.45 18.93 17.12
C THR A 58 2.22 20.35 16.63
N SER A 59 0.97 20.65 16.26
CA SER A 59 0.52 21.99 15.88
C SER A 59 0.69 22.93 17.07
N MET A 60 1.86 23.56 17.19
CA MET A 60 1.96 24.80 17.95
C MET A 60 1.39 25.92 17.08
N GLU A 61 0.21 26.40 17.45
CA GLU A 61 -0.30 27.69 16.99
C GLU A 61 0.70 28.77 17.41
N VAL A 62 1.39 29.37 16.45
CA VAL A 62 2.12 30.61 16.65
C VAL A 62 1.51 31.64 15.71
N ASP A 63 0.81 32.57 16.34
CA ASP A 63 0.26 33.79 15.76
C ASP A 63 1.41 34.67 15.23
N GLY A 64 1.33 35.12 13.97
CA GLY A 64 2.37 35.97 13.38
C GLY A 64 2.26 36.16 11.86
N ASP A 65 1.65 37.28 11.47
CA ASP A 65 1.75 37.88 10.14
C ASP A 65 3.21 38.06 9.68
N GLU A 66 3.53 37.68 8.45
CA GLU A 66 4.11 38.59 7.43
C GLU A 66 4.47 37.88 6.10
N GLN A 67 4.12 38.54 5.00
CA GLN A 67 4.46 38.21 3.60
C GLN A 67 5.96 38.34 3.30
N LYS A 68 6.53 37.40 2.51
CA LYS A 68 7.14 37.69 1.18
C LYS A 68 7.80 36.47 0.50
N ASN A 69 7.33 36.22 -0.73
CA ASN A 69 8.02 35.82 -1.96
C ASN A 69 9.41 35.14 -1.91
N GLY A 70 9.46 33.91 -2.42
CA GLY A 70 10.68 33.25 -2.91
C GLY A 70 10.36 32.04 -3.78
N LYS A 71 10.22 32.23 -5.10
CA LYS A 71 10.13 31.17 -6.11
C LYS A 71 11.44 30.36 -6.15
N PHE A 72 11.38 29.08 -5.78
CA PHE A 72 12.26 28.05 -6.32
C PHE A 72 11.41 26.84 -6.73
N SER A 73 11.36 26.63 -8.04
CA SER A 73 10.65 25.54 -8.71
C SER A 73 11.43 24.24 -8.57
N ASN A 74 11.04 23.39 -7.62
CA ASN A 74 11.27 21.96 -7.70
C ASN A 74 9.96 21.31 -8.17
N VAL A 75 10.03 20.65 -9.33
CA VAL A 75 8.95 19.83 -9.89
C VAL A 75 8.62 18.75 -8.86
N THR A 76 7.54 18.97 -8.14
CA THR A 76 6.99 18.02 -7.19
C THR A 76 5.94 17.23 -7.96
N VAL A 77 6.08 15.91 -7.94
CA VAL A 77 5.11 14.94 -8.46
C VAL A 77 3.72 15.31 -7.93
N LEU A 78 2.74 15.47 -8.83
CA LEU A 78 1.36 15.74 -8.46
C LEU A 78 0.81 14.54 -7.67
N GLY A 79 0.83 14.64 -6.35
CA GLY A 79 -0.03 13.86 -5.47
C GLY A 79 -1.40 14.54 -5.41
N SER A 80 -2.46 13.76 -5.64
CA SER A 80 -3.83 14.18 -5.46
C SER A 80 -4.05 14.67 -4.02
N ALA A 81 -4.86 15.72 -3.84
CA ALA A 81 -5.15 16.35 -2.54
C ALA A 81 -5.87 15.45 -1.51
N GLY A 82 -6.12 14.16 -1.84
CA GLY A 82 -6.61 13.13 -0.92
C GLY A 82 -5.55 12.17 -0.38
N ASP A 83 -4.33 12.16 -0.93
CA ASP A 83 -3.29 11.17 -0.61
C ASP A 83 -2.38 11.59 0.57
N SER A 84 -2.55 12.82 1.08
CA SER A 84 -1.71 13.37 2.15
C SER A 84 -1.98 12.78 3.55
N ASP A 85 -3.01 11.95 3.72
CA ASP A 85 -3.34 11.29 4.99
C ASP A 85 -2.97 9.79 4.99
N LEU A 86 -2.49 9.22 3.88
CA LEU A 86 -2.08 7.82 3.85
C LEU A 86 -0.64 7.61 4.34
N VAL A 87 -0.41 6.48 5.00
CA VAL A 87 0.93 6.09 5.44
C VAL A 87 1.82 5.77 4.23
N GLN A 88 2.95 6.46 4.13
CA GLN A 88 3.97 6.19 3.13
C GLN A 88 4.81 4.97 3.53
N ALA A 89 4.53 3.83 2.89
CA ALA A 89 5.19 2.55 3.17
C ALA A 89 5.67 1.89 1.86
N PRO A 90 6.81 2.32 1.29
CA PRO A 90 7.28 1.83 -0.01
C PRO A 90 7.63 0.33 -0.03
N LEU A 91 7.90 -0.24 1.15
CA LEU A 91 8.18 -1.66 1.35
C LEU A 91 6.97 -2.43 1.92
N GLY A 92 5.81 -1.81 1.93
CA GLY A 92 4.58 -2.33 2.49
C GLY A 92 4.40 -1.98 3.97
N LEU A 93 3.14 -2.01 4.40
CA LEU A 93 2.70 -1.67 5.74
C LEU A 93 3.25 -2.68 6.75
N PHE A 94 3.78 -2.17 7.85
CA PHE A 94 4.22 -2.98 8.98
C PHE A 94 3.72 -2.35 10.29
N PRO A 95 3.33 -3.15 11.31
CA PRO A 95 2.75 -2.63 12.54
C PRO A 95 3.65 -1.63 13.24
N ARG A 96 3.06 -0.54 13.71
CA ARG A 96 3.72 0.40 14.63
C ARG A 96 3.99 -0.34 15.95
N PRO A 97 5.21 -0.25 16.52
CA PRO A 97 5.49 -0.77 17.84
C PRO A 97 4.88 0.12 18.93
N TRP A 98 4.39 -0.50 20.00
CA TRP A 98 3.81 0.17 21.16
C TRP A 98 4.42 -0.34 22.46
N PRO A 99 4.70 0.55 23.43
CA PRO A 99 5.25 0.15 24.72
C PRO A 99 4.35 -0.87 25.43
N TYR A 100 4.94 -1.78 26.20
CA TYR A 100 4.16 -2.78 26.95
C TYR A 100 3.16 -2.14 27.92
N ASN A 101 3.53 -1.00 28.51
CA ASN A 101 2.70 -0.19 29.42
C ASN A 101 1.73 0.77 28.70
N ALA A 102 1.60 0.69 27.37
CA ALA A 102 0.65 1.51 26.64
C ALA A 102 -0.78 1.30 27.16
N ASP A 103 -1.46 2.42 27.45
CA ASP A 103 -2.79 2.44 28.05
C ASP A 103 -3.75 1.57 27.23
N ALA A 104 -4.26 0.52 27.87
CA ALA A 104 -5.19 -0.44 27.30
C ALA A 104 -6.65 -0.11 27.65
N SER A 105 -6.90 0.98 28.37
CA SER A 105 -8.23 1.35 28.83
C SER A 105 -9.17 1.59 27.64
N ASN A 106 -10.47 1.32 27.84
CA ASN A 106 -11.48 1.49 26.80
C ASN A 106 -11.50 2.95 26.32
N GLY A 107 -11.28 3.15 25.02
CA GLY A 107 -11.27 4.47 24.39
C GLY A 107 -9.87 5.11 24.26
N SER A 108 -8.84 4.53 24.88
CA SER A 108 -7.45 4.91 24.64
C SER A 108 -7.06 4.73 23.17
N GLN A 109 -6.00 5.43 22.74
CA GLN A 109 -5.49 5.33 21.37
C GLN A 109 -5.06 3.90 21.05
N PHE A 110 -4.36 3.23 21.97
CA PHE A 110 -3.90 1.86 21.73
C PHE A 110 -5.05 0.85 21.71
N SER A 111 -6.06 0.99 22.57
CA SER A 111 -7.27 0.14 22.51
C SER A 111 -7.94 0.21 21.14
N LYS A 112 -8.04 1.41 20.54
CA LYS A 112 -8.55 1.56 19.16
C LYS A 112 -7.68 0.85 18.14
N VAL A 113 -6.35 0.97 18.23
CA VAL A 113 -5.40 0.26 17.35
C VAL A 113 -5.60 -1.25 17.41
N VAL A 114 -5.73 -1.81 18.62
CA VAL A 114 -6.01 -3.24 18.83
C VAL A 114 -7.31 -3.68 18.14
N GLU A 115 -8.38 -2.90 18.27
CA GLU A 115 -9.65 -3.17 17.59
C GLU A 115 -9.53 -3.08 16.07
N TYR A 116 -8.76 -2.13 15.53
CA TYR A 116 -8.49 -2.07 14.10
C TYR A 116 -7.67 -3.26 13.61
N PHE A 117 -6.67 -3.73 14.34
CA PHE A 117 -5.94 -4.95 13.96
C PHE A 117 -6.85 -6.19 13.96
N ARG A 118 -7.77 -6.29 14.93
CA ARG A 118 -8.82 -7.32 14.92
C ARG A 118 -9.70 -7.22 13.68
N LEU A 119 -10.08 -6.00 13.28
CA LEU A 119 -10.82 -5.77 12.04
C LEU A 119 -10.01 -6.21 10.81
N VAL A 120 -8.73 -5.84 10.71
CA VAL A 120 -7.85 -6.28 9.61
C VAL A 120 -7.82 -7.80 9.52
N GLY A 121 -7.73 -8.51 10.65
CA GLY A 121 -7.79 -9.97 10.70
C GLY A 121 -9.08 -10.52 10.11
N ARG A 122 -10.24 -10.00 10.54
CA ARG A 122 -11.56 -10.39 10.01
C ARG A 122 -11.68 -10.13 8.50
N VAL A 123 -11.24 -8.94 8.07
CA VAL A 123 -11.33 -8.49 6.67
C VAL A 123 -10.46 -9.36 5.77
N MET A 124 -9.21 -9.63 6.16
CA MET A 124 -8.30 -10.49 5.41
C MET A 124 -8.83 -11.92 5.29
N ALA A 125 -9.29 -12.50 6.39
CA ALA A 125 -9.83 -13.85 6.35
C ALA A 125 -11.12 -13.90 5.49
N LYS A 126 -12.01 -12.91 5.63
CA LYS A 126 -13.23 -12.87 4.83
C LYS A 126 -12.95 -12.65 3.34
N ALA A 127 -12.00 -11.79 3.01
CA ALA A 127 -11.58 -11.57 1.62
C ALA A 127 -11.02 -12.86 1.00
N LEU A 128 -10.19 -13.61 1.74
CA LEU A 128 -9.69 -14.92 1.29
C LEU A 128 -10.83 -15.93 1.08
N GLN A 129 -11.77 -16.01 2.02
CA GLN A 129 -12.92 -16.92 1.93
C GLN A 129 -13.80 -16.60 0.71
N ASP A 130 -14.01 -15.32 0.42
CA ASP A 130 -14.90 -14.85 -0.64
C ASP A 130 -14.19 -14.67 -1.99
N GLY A 131 -12.88 -14.94 -2.07
CA GLY A 131 -12.08 -14.74 -3.28
C GLY A 131 -11.99 -13.26 -3.70
N ARG A 132 -11.91 -12.34 -2.74
CA ARG A 132 -11.81 -10.90 -2.92
C ARG A 132 -10.40 -10.40 -2.73
N LEU A 133 -10.03 -9.39 -3.49
CA LEU A 133 -8.76 -8.69 -3.32
C LEU A 133 -8.90 -7.57 -2.30
N LEU A 134 -7.81 -7.32 -1.58
CA LEU A 134 -7.65 -6.19 -0.67
C LEU A 134 -6.53 -5.30 -1.18
N ASP A 135 -6.77 -3.99 -1.19
CA ASP A 135 -5.71 -3.02 -1.47
C ASP A 135 -4.98 -2.63 -0.18
N LEU A 136 -4.43 -3.62 0.51
CA LEU A 136 -3.65 -3.46 1.73
C LEU A 136 -2.25 -4.02 1.51
N PRO A 137 -1.30 -3.22 0.96
CA PRO A 137 0.03 -3.69 0.63
C PRO A 137 0.84 -3.92 1.91
N MET A 138 0.78 -5.10 2.49
CA MET A 138 1.58 -5.44 3.68
C MET A 138 3.02 -5.76 3.30
N SER A 139 3.95 -5.54 4.24
CA SER A 139 5.33 -5.95 4.05
C SER A 139 5.50 -7.47 4.09
N THR A 140 6.59 -7.98 3.50
CA THR A 140 6.92 -9.41 3.57
C THR A 140 7.05 -9.90 5.02
N ALA A 141 7.63 -9.09 5.92
CA ALA A 141 7.72 -9.39 7.34
C ALA A 141 6.35 -9.55 8.01
N PHE A 142 5.34 -8.76 7.62
CA PHE A 142 3.99 -8.94 8.15
C PHE A 142 3.44 -10.33 7.82
N TYR A 143 3.56 -10.76 6.55
CA TYR A 143 3.11 -12.09 6.14
C TYR A 143 3.89 -13.22 6.84
N LYS A 144 5.18 -13.03 7.10
CA LYS A 144 5.97 -13.98 7.92
C LYS A 144 5.36 -14.15 9.32
N ILE A 145 4.96 -13.07 9.99
CA ILE A 145 4.28 -13.14 11.31
C ILE A 145 2.94 -13.87 11.22
N VAL A 146 2.14 -13.58 10.17
CA VAL A 146 0.85 -14.26 9.92
C VAL A 146 1.07 -15.78 9.79
N LEU A 147 2.15 -16.17 9.12
CA LEU A 147 2.61 -17.55 8.97
C LEU A 147 3.37 -18.08 10.21
N GLY A 148 3.36 -17.37 11.34
CA GLY A 148 3.99 -17.83 12.59
C GLY A 148 5.51 -17.97 12.52
N GLN A 149 6.16 -17.33 11.56
CA GLN A 149 7.62 -17.25 11.49
C GLN A 149 8.13 -16.17 12.44
N GLU A 150 9.24 -16.45 13.12
CA GLU A 150 9.92 -15.45 13.94
C GLU A 150 10.68 -14.46 13.05
N LEU A 151 10.66 -13.19 13.44
CA LEU A 151 11.41 -12.14 12.76
C LEU A 151 12.71 -11.82 13.48
N ASP A 152 13.72 -11.44 12.70
CA ASP A 152 15.01 -10.99 13.20
C ASP A 152 15.46 -9.66 12.57
N LEU A 153 16.72 -9.28 12.84
CA LEU A 153 17.32 -8.05 12.36
C LEU A 153 17.40 -7.96 10.82
N HIS A 154 17.47 -9.10 10.11
CA HIS A 154 17.51 -9.12 8.65
C HIS A 154 16.16 -8.78 8.02
N ASP A 155 15.06 -9.03 8.72
CA ASP A 155 13.71 -8.74 8.24
C ASP A 155 13.39 -7.25 8.15
N PHE A 156 14.16 -6.39 8.84
CA PHE A 156 14.03 -4.94 8.76
C PHE A 156 14.13 -4.43 7.32
N LEU A 157 14.96 -5.06 6.48
CA LEU A 157 15.09 -4.67 5.07
C LEU A 157 13.79 -4.81 4.26
N SER A 158 12.82 -5.59 4.75
CA SER A 158 11.53 -5.78 4.09
C SER A 158 10.47 -4.75 4.45
N PHE A 159 10.71 -3.85 5.42
CA PHE A 159 9.76 -2.80 5.82
C PHE A 159 10.40 -1.46 6.18
N ASP A 160 11.66 -1.44 6.60
CA ASP A 160 12.44 -0.26 6.97
C ASP A 160 13.92 -0.47 6.61
N ALA A 161 14.23 -0.28 5.33
CA ALA A 161 15.57 -0.58 4.81
C ALA A 161 16.66 0.38 5.34
N GLU A 162 16.30 1.60 5.74
CA GLU A 162 17.26 2.56 6.30
C GLU A 162 17.68 2.14 7.71
N LEU A 163 16.70 1.90 8.60
CA LEU A 163 16.99 1.42 9.94
C LEU A 163 17.67 0.06 9.91
N GLY A 164 17.21 -0.85 9.04
CA GLY A 164 17.79 -2.18 8.88
C GLY A 164 19.28 -2.15 8.50
N ARG A 165 19.67 -1.30 7.54
CA ARG A 165 21.10 -1.14 7.17
C ARG A 165 21.93 -0.60 8.33
N THR A 166 21.43 0.43 9.01
CA THR A 166 22.13 1.03 10.16
C THR A 166 22.34 0.01 11.29
N LEU A 167 21.32 -0.77 11.63
CA LEU A 167 21.42 -1.82 12.66
C LEU A 167 22.37 -2.94 12.24
N GLN A 168 22.42 -3.32 10.96
CA GLN A 168 23.39 -4.29 10.45
C GLN A 168 24.84 -3.79 10.58
N GLU A 169 25.09 -2.52 10.28
CA GLU A 169 26.42 -1.89 10.45
C GLU A 169 26.83 -1.87 11.93
N LEU A 170 25.92 -1.49 12.84
CA LEU A 170 26.15 -1.54 14.29
C LEU A 170 26.41 -2.98 14.77
N GLN A 171 25.68 -3.97 14.26
CA GLN A 171 25.89 -5.36 14.61
C GLN A 171 27.26 -5.87 14.13
N ALA A 172 27.75 -5.40 12.98
CA ALA A 172 29.09 -5.73 12.50
C ALA A 172 30.17 -5.19 13.44
N ILE A 173 29.99 -4.01 14.02
CA ILE A 173 30.88 -3.44 15.05
C ILE A 173 30.89 -4.31 16.31
N VAL A 174 29.72 -4.74 16.80
CA VAL A 174 29.62 -5.67 17.95
C VAL A 174 30.37 -6.98 17.67
N ARG A 175 30.18 -7.56 16.48
CA ARG A 175 30.89 -8.79 16.09
C ARG A 175 32.41 -8.57 16.02
N ARG A 176 32.85 -7.41 15.52
CA ARG A 176 34.27 -7.03 15.45
C ARG A 176 34.88 -6.89 16.84
N LYS A 177 34.18 -6.23 17.77
CA LYS A 177 34.56 -6.13 19.19
C LYS A 177 34.78 -7.51 19.80
N LYS A 178 33.78 -8.38 19.73
CA LYS A 178 33.85 -9.74 20.27
C LYS A 178 35.00 -10.55 19.70
N TYR A 179 35.25 -10.41 18.39
CA TYR A 179 36.39 -11.05 17.75
C TYR A 179 37.73 -10.55 18.35
N MET A 180 37.92 -9.24 18.49
CA MET A 180 39.15 -8.66 19.05
C MET A 180 39.38 -9.10 20.50
N GLU A 181 38.31 -9.16 21.30
CA GLU A 181 38.35 -9.67 22.68
C GLU A 181 38.71 -11.16 22.74
N SER A 182 38.27 -11.97 21.75
CA SER A 182 38.50 -13.41 21.71
C SER A 182 39.91 -13.83 21.26
N VAL A 183 40.52 -13.07 20.33
CA VAL A 183 41.84 -13.40 19.75
C VAL A 183 42.97 -13.04 20.71
N GLY A 184 42.74 -12.11 21.64
CA GLY A 184 43.76 -11.57 22.53
C GLY A 184 44.80 -10.71 21.78
N GLY A 185 45.45 -9.78 22.47
CA GLY A 185 46.51 -8.94 21.90
C GLY A 185 46.08 -7.56 21.37
N HIS A 186 44.78 -7.23 21.45
CA HIS A 186 44.28 -5.88 21.20
C HIS A 186 44.21 -5.10 22.51
N SER A 187 44.58 -3.81 22.48
CA SER A 187 44.46 -2.93 23.66
C SER A 187 43.00 -2.53 23.88
N CYS A 188 42.65 -2.13 25.11
CA CYS A 188 41.32 -1.58 25.41
C CYS A 188 41.01 -0.36 24.52
N GLU A 189 42.03 0.43 24.16
CA GLU A 189 41.91 1.60 23.29
C GLU A 189 41.56 1.25 21.83
N GLU A 190 42.06 0.14 21.30
CA GLU A 190 41.71 -0.31 19.94
C GLU A 190 40.25 -0.78 19.84
N VAL A 191 39.72 -1.35 20.93
CA VAL A 191 38.32 -1.78 21.00
C VAL A 191 37.38 -0.58 21.12
N THR A 192 37.76 0.45 21.87
CA THR A 192 36.96 1.67 22.04
C THR A 192 37.01 2.60 20.82
N ASP A 193 38.02 2.49 19.95
CA ASP A 193 38.12 3.26 18.68
C ASP A 193 37.30 2.65 17.53
N LEU A 194 36.49 1.62 17.76
CA LEU A 194 35.57 1.11 16.73
C LEU A 194 34.56 2.20 16.31
N ARG A 195 34.50 2.44 14.98
CA ARG A 195 33.74 3.56 14.39
C ARG A 195 32.65 3.11 13.44
N LEU A 196 31.49 3.76 13.52
CA LEU A 196 30.44 3.71 12.52
C LEU A 196 30.63 4.89 11.57
N ARG A 197 30.92 4.62 10.28
CA ARG A 197 31.07 5.66 9.24
C ARG A 197 32.02 6.81 9.64
N GLY A 198 33.07 6.49 10.41
CA GLY A 198 34.08 7.44 10.88
C GLY A 198 33.83 8.06 12.27
N ALA A 199 32.62 7.95 12.82
CA ALA A 199 32.26 8.44 14.15
C ALA A 199 32.38 7.33 15.21
N ARG A 200 32.81 7.65 16.44
CA ARG A 200 32.76 6.69 17.56
C ARG A 200 31.31 6.50 17.99
N ILE A 201 30.99 5.37 18.60
CA ILE A 201 29.61 5.06 19.02
C ILE A 201 29.07 6.10 20.01
N GLU A 202 29.90 6.51 20.97
CA GLU A 202 29.57 7.57 21.95
C GLU A 202 29.31 8.95 21.29
N ASP A 203 29.95 9.23 20.14
CA ASP A 203 29.79 10.49 19.41
C ASP A 203 28.45 10.54 18.63
N LEU A 204 27.75 9.41 18.52
CA LEU A 204 26.42 9.35 17.89
C LEU A 204 25.32 9.89 18.81
N CYS A 205 25.61 10.07 20.11
CA CYS A 205 24.66 10.56 21.12
C CYS A 205 23.33 9.80 21.12
N LEU A 206 23.40 8.48 20.91
CA LEU A 206 22.23 7.61 20.98
C LEU A 206 21.88 7.37 22.45
N ASP A 207 20.59 7.38 22.75
CA ASP A 207 20.01 6.97 24.02
C ASP A 207 19.23 5.65 23.84
N PHE A 208 18.72 5.10 24.93
CA PHE A 208 17.87 3.91 24.88
C PHE A 208 16.41 4.26 24.55
N THR A 209 16.22 4.97 23.45
CA THR A 209 14.91 5.32 22.88
C THR A 209 14.77 4.64 21.52
N LEU A 210 13.56 4.15 21.20
CA LEU A 210 13.32 3.46 19.94
C LEU A 210 13.43 4.45 18.75
N PRO A 211 14.28 4.19 17.74
CA PRO A 211 14.41 5.08 16.60
C PRO A 211 13.08 5.34 15.89
N GLY A 212 12.75 6.62 15.72
CA GLY A 212 11.49 7.09 15.13
C GLY A 212 10.32 7.23 16.12
N TYR A 213 10.50 6.84 17.39
CA TYR A 213 9.45 6.86 18.41
C TYR A 213 9.98 7.44 19.73
N PRO A 214 10.03 8.78 19.87
CA PRO A 214 10.61 9.43 21.05
C PRO A 214 9.90 9.07 22.37
N ASP A 215 8.61 8.72 22.31
CA ASP A 215 7.83 8.32 23.49
C ASP A 215 8.04 6.84 23.89
N TYR A 216 8.87 6.10 23.17
CA TYR A 216 9.15 4.69 23.43
C TYR A 216 10.57 4.54 24.01
N ALA A 217 10.66 4.55 25.33
CA ALA A 217 11.88 4.16 26.04
C ALA A 217 12.10 2.64 25.98
N LEU A 218 13.29 2.21 25.56
CA LEU A 218 13.69 0.80 25.47
C LEU A 218 14.07 0.21 26.83
N LYS A 219 14.71 1.02 27.68
CA LYS A 219 15.02 0.67 29.07
C LYS A 219 14.95 1.92 29.97
N PRO A 220 14.72 1.77 31.28
CA PRO A 220 14.77 2.90 32.20
C PRO A 220 16.21 3.40 32.37
N GLY A 221 16.38 4.73 32.43
CA GLY A 221 17.65 5.39 32.68
C GLY A 221 18.00 6.46 31.64
N GLU A 222 19.05 7.24 31.94
CA GLU A 222 19.60 8.29 31.06
C GLU A 222 21.00 7.90 30.56
N GLU A 223 21.28 6.59 30.50
CA GLU A 223 22.56 6.08 30.00
C GLU A 223 22.61 6.23 28.47
N ASN A 224 23.70 6.80 27.96
CA ASN A 224 23.96 6.87 26.52
C ASN A 224 24.48 5.53 26.00
N VAL A 225 24.21 5.25 24.72
CA VAL A 225 24.73 4.07 24.05
C VAL A 225 26.22 4.27 23.76
N ASP A 226 27.03 3.31 24.18
CA ASP A 226 28.47 3.23 23.95
C ASP A 226 28.85 1.87 23.36
N ILE A 227 30.14 1.62 23.16
CA ILE A 227 30.63 0.35 22.60
C ILE A 227 30.38 -0.87 23.52
N ASN A 228 30.08 -0.65 24.81
CA ASN A 228 29.87 -1.68 25.81
C ASN A 228 28.43 -2.15 25.88
N ASN A 229 27.48 -1.23 25.74
CA ASN A 229 26.06 -1.51 25.78
C ASN A 229 25.40 -1.54 24.37
N LEU A 230 26.18 -1.35 23.29
CA LEU A 230 25.67 -1.36 21.90
C LEU A 230 24.91 -2.65 21.53
N GLU A 231 25.37 -3.81 22.00
CA GLU A 231 24.67 -5.08 21.71
C GLU A 231 23.29 -5.13 22.38
N GLU A 232 23.19 -4.64 23.61
CA GLU A 232 21.93 -4.51 24.33
C GLU A 232 20.98 -3.56 23.59
N TYR A 233 21.47 -2.40 23.17
CA TYR A 233 20.70 -1.44 22.38
C TYR A 233 20.12 -2.07 21.10
N ILE A 234 20.93 -2.76 20.29
CA ILE A 234 20.46 -3.44 19.07
C ILE A 234 19.39 -4.48 19.40
N SER A 235 19.62 -5.29 20.44
CA SER A 235 18.69 -6.33 20.87
C SER A 235 17.33 -5.74 21.27
N LEU A 236 17.34 -4.65 22.04
CA LEU A 236 16.13 -3.96 22.48
C LEU A 236 15.38 -3.29 21.31
N VAL A 237 16.09 -2.67 20.36
CA VAL A 237 15.46 -2.10 19.16
C VAL A 237 14.78 -3.19 18.32
N VAL A 238 15.44 -4.33 18.13
CA VAL A 238 14.88 -5.47 17.40
C VAL A 238 13.65 -6.01 18.13
N ASP A 239 13.76 -6.28 19.43
CA ASP A 239 12.66 -6.80 20.24
C ASP A 239 11.44 -5.86 20.23
N ALA A 240 11.64 -4.56 20.49
CA ALA A 240 10.58 -3.58 20.48
C ALA A 240 9.92 -3.45 19.09
N THR A 241 10.69 -3.55 18.00
CA THR A 241 10.15 -3.33 16.64
C THR A 241 9.39 -4.52 16.09
N VAL A 242 9.93 -5.74 16.21
CA VAL A 242 9.40 -6.93 15.52
C VAL A 242 8.90 -8.02 16.46
N LYS A 243 9.04 -7.85 17.78
CA LYS A 243 8.58 -8.81 18.79
C LYS A 243 7.60 -8.15 19.76
N THR A 244 8.03 -7.85 20.97
CA THR A 244 7.17 -7.46 22.10
C THR A 244 6.32 -6.23 21.81
N GLY A 245 6.84 -5.24 21.06
CA GLY A 245 6.10 -4.02 20.77
C GLY A 245 4.95 -4.18 19.77
N ILE A 246 4.84 -5.32 19.08
CA ILE A 246 3.73 -5.60 18.14
C ILE A 246 2.85 -6.79 18.55
N THR A 247 3.22 -7.52 19.61
CA THR A 247 2.54 -8.76 20.04
C THR A 247 1.04 -8.56 20.25
N ARG A 248 0.63 -7.53 20.99
CA ARG A 248 -0.78 -7.29 21.36
C ARG A 248 -1.66 -7.00 20.12
N GLN A 249 -1.11 -6.26 19.17
CA GLN A 249 -1.75 -5.95 17.89
C GLN A 249 -1.91 -7.22 17.05
N MET A 250 -0.85 -8.02 16.96
CA MET A 250 -0.85 -9.26 16.16
C MET A 250 -1.70 -10.36 16.77
N GLU A 251 -1.81 -10.43 18.10
CA GLU A 251 -2.77 -11.28 18.79
C GLU A 251 -4.21 -10.90 18.43
N ALA A 252 -4.54 -9.61 18.45
CA ALA A 252 -5.87 -9.13 18.07
C ALA A 252 -6.19 -9.42 16.60
N PHE A 253 -5.21 -9.22 15.70
CA PHE A 253 -5.31 -9.65 14.31
C PHE A 253 -5.62 -11.14 14.21
N ARG A 254 -4.85 -12.00 14.89
CA ARG A 254 -5.05 -13.46 14.90
C ARG A 254 -6.42 -13.84 15.45
N THR A 255 -6.87 -13.21 16.53
CA THR A 255 -8.23 -13.40 17.08
C THR A 255 -9.29 -13.03 16.05
N GLY A 256 -9.14 -11.91 15.34
CA GLY A 256 -10.08 -11.50 14.30
C GLY A 256 -10.11 -12.46 13.11
N PHE A 257 -8.94 -12.89 12.65
CA PHE A 257 -8.79 -13.84 11.54
C PHE A 257 -9.47 -15.18 11.84
N ASN A 258 -9.18 -15.75 13.02
CA ASN A 258 -9.69 -17.04 13.47
C ASN A 258 -11.21 -17.09 13.69
N GLN A 259 -11.90 -15.95 13.66
CA GLN A 259 -13.37 -15.92 13.69
C GLN A 259 -14.00 -16.34 12.35
N VAL A 260 -13.24 -16.31 11.25
CA VAL A 260 -13.71 -16.70 9.91
C VAL A 260 -13.27 -18.14 9.61
N PHE A 261 -11.96 -18.39 9.67
CA PHE A 261 -11.36 -19.73 9.60
C PHE A 261 -9.97 -19.73 10.25
N ASP A 262 -9.44 -20.92 10.55
CA ASP A 262 -8.17 -21.05 11.26
C ASP A 262 -6.98 -20.54 10.44
N ILE A 263 -6.25 -19.57 10.98
CA ILE A 263 -5.03 -19.00 10.41
C ILE A 263 -3.94 -20.04 10.13
N SER A 264 -3.95 -21.18 10.84
CA SER A 264 -3.01 -22.28 10.60
C SER A 264 -3.15 -22.89 9.20
N THR A 265 -4.32 -22.73 8.57
CA THR A 265 -4.54 -23.18 7.18
C THR A 265 -3.66 -22.44 6.17
N LEU A 266 -3.18 -21.23 6.51
CA LEU A 266 -2.31 -20.45 5.64
C LEU A 266 -0.88 -20.98 5.56
N GLN A 267 -0.48 -21.90 6.45
CA GLN A 267 0.89 -22.44 6.53
C GLN A 267 1.35 -23.18 5.27
N ILE A 268 0.43 -23.50 4.36
CA ILE A 268 0.75 -24.08 3.06
C ILE A 268 1.37 -23.07 2.08
N PHE A 269 1.23 -21.77 2.36
CA PHE A 269 1.70 -20.69 1.50
C PHE A 269 3.01 -20.10 2.01
N SER A 270 3.85 -19.66 1.08
CA SER A 270 4.94 -18.73 1.34
C SER A 270 4.42 -17.30 1.55
N PRO A 271 5.20 -16.39 2.17
CA PRO A 271 4.83 -14.98 2.32
C PRO A 271 4.43 -14.31 0.99
N HIS A 272 5.13 -14.65 -0.10
CA HIS A 272 4.88 -14.08 -1.43
C HIS A 272 3.58 -14.61 -2.06
N GLU A 273 3.27 -15.90 -1.86
CA GLU A 273 2.01 -16.48 -2.33
C GLU A 273 0.81 -15.90 -1.58
N LEU A 274 0.98 -15.58 -0.30
CA LEU A 274 -0.08 -14.96 0.50
C LEU A 274 -0.36 -13.52 0.08
N ASP A 275 0.66 -12.70 -0.21
CA ASP A 275 0.48 -11.39 -0.86
C ASP A 275 -0.21 -11.56 -2.22
N TYR A 276 0.27 -12.49 -3.04
CA TYR A 276 -0.32 -12.75 -4.35
C TYR A 276 -1.82 -13.10 -4.26
N LEU A 277 -2.22 -13.91 -3.28
CA LEU A 277 -3.60 -14.35 -3.10
C LEU A 277 -4.52 -13.23 -2.57
N LEU A 278 -4.07 -12.48 -1.57
CA LEU A 278 -4.86 -11.42 -0.92
C LEU A 278 -4.99 -10.17 -1.77
N CYS A 279 -3.94 -9.91 -2.52
CA CYS A 279 -3.61 -8.57 -2.94
C CYS A 279 -3.46 -8.52 -4.47
N GLY A 280 -3.28 -9.68 -5.12
CA GLY A 280 -3.34 -9.85 -6.56
C GLY A 280 -1.98 -9.72 -7.23
N ARG A 281 -1.98 -9.86 -8.55
CA ARG A 281 -0.77 -9.89 -9.38
C ARG A 281 -0.27 -8.47 -9.67
N ARG A 282 1.06 -8.29 -9.57
CA ARG A 282 1.77 -7.21 -10.28
C ARG A 282 2.05 -7.71 -11.68
N GLU A 283 1.43 -7.08 -12.68
CA GLU A 283 1.55 -7.53 -14.06
C GLU A 283 2.84 -7.04 -14.71
N LEU A 284 3.29 -7.79 -15.71
CA LEU A 284 4.24 -7.34 -16.71
C LEU A 284 3.49 -7.44 -18.03
N TRP A 285 2.88 -6.33 -18.44
CA TRP A 285 2.09 -6.30 -19.66
C TRP A 285 2.99 -6.32 -20.89
N GLU A 286 2.95 -7.43 -21.62
CA GLU A 286 3.55 -7.53 -22.94
C GLU A 286 2.42 -7.41 -23.98
N ALA A 287 2.53 -6.45 -24.90
CA ALA A 287 1.48 -6.10 -25.87
C ALA A 287 0.94 -7.32 -26.64
N GLU A 288 1.82 -8.26 -26.97
CA GLU A 288 1.53 -9.48 -27.71
C GLU A 288 0.61 -10.44 -26.94
N THR A 289 0.68 -10.46 -25.62
CA THR A 289 -0.13 -11.34 -24.76
C THR A 289 -1.45 -10.70 -24.34
N LEU A 290 -1.55 -9.37 -24.36
CA LEU A 290 -2.74 -8.63 -23.95
C LEU A 290 -3.94 -8.88 -24.87
N VAL A 291 -3.69 -9.08 -26.17
CA VAL A 291 -4.74 -9.26 -27.18
C VAL A 291 -5.62 -10.48 -26.91
N ASP A 292 -5.06 -11.55 -26.36
CA ASP A 292 -5.77 -12.80 -26.09
C ASP A 292 -6.66 -12.72 -24.83
N HIS A 293 -6.38 -11.74 -23.97
CA HIS A 293 -7.06 -11.58 -22.68
C HIS A 293 -8.13 -10.48 -22.69
N ILE A 294 -8.19 -9.67 -23.75
CA ILE A 294 -9.11 -8.53 -23.88
C ILE A 294 -10.12 -8.81 -24.98
N LYS A 295 -11.40 -8.54 -24.71
CA LYS A 295 -12.46 -8.61 -25.72
C LYS A 295 -12.56 -7.27 -26.45
N PHE A 296 -12.59 -7.29 -27.78
CA PHE A 296 -12.86 -6.12 -28.61
C PHE A 296 -14.25 -6.26 -29.23
N ASP A 297 -15.10 -5.24 -29.09
CA ASP A 297 -16.49 -5.29 -29.55
C ASP A 297 -16.96 -3.91 -30.07
N HIS A 298 -18.18 -3.86 -30.61
CA HIS A 298 -18.92 -2.65 -30.98
C HIS A 298 -18.07 -1.59 -31.72
N GLY A 299 -17.54 -1.97 -32.87
CA GLY A 299 -16.79 -1.07 -33.76
C GLY A 299 -15.28 -1.12 -33.62
N TYR A 300 -14.74 -1.98 -32.73
CA TYR A 300 -13.33 -2.33 -32.70
C TYR A 300 -13.09 -3.83 -32.89
N THR A 301 -11.91 -4.12 -33.42
CA THR A 301 -11.32 -5.46 -33.56
C THR A 301 -9.85 -5.38 -33.16
N ALA A 302 -9.22 -6.52 -32.88
CA ALA A 302 -7.79 -6.59 -32.56
C ALA A 302 -6.87 -5.92 -33.61
N LYS A 303 -7.33 -5.77 -34.87
CA LYS A 303 -6.58 -5.13 -35.97
C LYS A 303 -6.82 -3.63 -36.10
N SER A 304 -7.72 -3.05 -35.30
CA SER A 304 -8.05 -1.63 -35.39
C SER A 304 -6.88 -0.80 -34.89
N LEU A 305 -6.52 0.28 -35.61
CA LEU A 305 -5.38 1.13 -35.22
C LEU A 305 -5.48 1.63 -33.77
N ALA A 306 -6.69 2.01 -33.33
CA ALA A 306 -6.91 2.43 -31.95
C ALA A 306 -6.63 1.32 -30.92
N ILE A 307 -6.89 0.06 -31.26
CA ILE A 307 -6.58 -1.08 -30.38
C ILE A 307 -5.09 -1.37 -30.38
N VAL A 308 -4.44 -1.37 -31.54
CA VAL A 308 -2.98 -1.56 -31.63
C VAL A 308 -2.25 -0.50 -30.80
N ASN A 309 -2.61 0.77 -30.97
CA ASN A 309 -2.04 1.87 -30.19
C ASN A 309 -2.27 1.69 -28.68
N LEU A 310 -3.46 1.26 -28.27
CA LEU A 310 -3.76 1.01 -26.86
C LEU A 310 -2.90 -0.11 -26.27
N LEU A 311 -2.77 -1.24 -26.97
CA LEU A 311 -1.98 -2.38 -26.49
C LEU A 311 -0.49 -2.02 -26.37
N GLU A 312 0.05 -1.24 -27.31
CA GLU A 312 1.41 -0.70 -27.20
C GLU A 312 1.56 0.24 -25.99
N ILE A 313 0.61 1.17 -25.80
CA ILE A 313 0.60 2.06 -24.64
C ILE A 313 0.59 1.27 -23.33
N MET A 314 -0.26 0.24 -23.23
CA MET A 314 -0.32 -0.63 -22.05
C MET A 314 1.01 -1.34 -21.80
N GLY A 315 1.72 -1.78 -22.84
CA GLY A 315 3.04 -2.39 -22.73
C GLY A 315 4.15 -1.41 -22.33
N GLU A 316 3.98 -0.11 -22.61
CA GLU A 316 4.92 0.95 -22.26
C GLU A 316 4.67 1.56 -20.87
N PHE A 317 3.56 1.22 -20.21
CA PHE A 317 3.24 1.76 -18.90
C PHE A 317 4.24 1.33 -17.82
N THR A 318 4.60 2.29 -16.97
CA THR A 318 5.29 2.05 -15.69
C THR A 318 4.39 1.24 -14.74
N PRO A 319 4.96 0.54 -13.73
CA PRO A 319 4.17 -0.20 -12.75
C PRO A 319 3.08 0.64 -12.07
N GLU A 320 3.36 1.91 -11.80
CA GLU A 320 2.42 2.86 -11.20
C GLU A 320 1.26 3.18 -12.17
N GLN A 321 1.56 3.37 -13.46
CA GLN A 321 0.55 3.60 -14.49
C GLN A 321 -0.29 2.34 -14.75
N GLN A 322 0.30 1.14 -14.72
CA GLN A 322 -0.43 -0.11 -14.84
C GLN A 322 -1.40 -0.29 -13.66
N ARG A 323 -0.94 -0.02 -12.44
CA ARG A 323 -1.76 -0.03 -11.22
C ARG A 323 -2.95 0.94 -11.36
N ALA A 324 -2.67 2.18 -11.76
CA ALA A 324 -3.70 3.20 -11.93
C ALA A 324 -4.69 2.85 -13.06
N PHE A 325 -4.21 2.27 -14.16
CA PHE A 325 -5.07 1.77 -15.24
C PHE A 325 -5.97 0.62 -14.75
N CYS A 326 -5.43 -0.37 -14.03
CA CYS A 326 -6.23 -1.44 -13.41
C CYS A 326 -7.35 -0.88 -12.54
N GLN A 327 -7.02 0.09 -11.68
CA GLN A 327 -8.00 0.72 -10.82
C GLN A 327 -9.05 1.49 -11.63
N PHE A 328 -8.64 2.18 -12.69
CA PHE A 328 -9.55 2.87 -13.59
C PHE A 328 -10.51 1.92 -14.31
N VAL A 329 -10.04 0.77 -14.82
CA VAL A 329 -10.91 -0.14 -15.62
C VAL A 329 -11.66 -1.17 -14.78
N THR A 330 -11.14 -1.56 -13.62
CA THR A 330 -11.70 -2.65 -12.78
C THR A 330 -12.16 -2.20 -11.40
N GLY A 331 -11.81 -0.99 -10.97
CA GLY A 331 -11.99 -0.52 -9.60
C GLY A 331 -10.95 -1.05 -8.61
N ALA A 332 -10.12 -2.03 -9.00
CA ALA A 332 -9.07 -2.61 -8.17
C ALA A 332 -7.68 -2.27 -8.74
N PRO A 333 -6.70 -1.88 -7.90
CA PRO A 333 -5.37 -1.51 -8.36
C PRO A 333 -4.49 -2.69 -8.79
N ARG A 334 -4.91 -3.92 -8.47
CA ARG A 334 -4.25 -5.17 -8.90
C ARG A 334 -5.28 -6.14 -9.45
N LEU A 335 -4.84 -6.99 -10.37
CA LEU A 335 -5.67 -8.01 -11.00
C LEU A 335 -5.72 -9.27 -10.12
N PRO A 336 -6.79 -10.08 -10.23
CA PRO A 336 -6.89 -11.34 -9.51
C PRO A 336 -5.79 -12.32 -9.94
N PRO A 337 -5.52 -13.37 -9.13
CA PRO A 337 -4.68 -14.48 -9.54
C PRO A 337 -5.06 -15.01 -10.93
N GLY A 338 -4.12 -15.00 -11.87
CA GLY A 338 -4.35 -15.32 -13.29
C GLY A 338 -4.55 -14.12 -14.23
N GLY A 339 -4.53 -12.89 -13.70
CA GLY A 339 -4.45 -11.66 -14.48
C GLY A 339 -5.72 -11.33 -15.27
N LEU A 340 -5.56 -10.64 -16.40
CA LEU A 340 -6.68 -10.22 -17.27
C LEU A 340 -7.51 -11.41 -17.78
N ALA A 341 -6.89 -12.58 -17.93
CA ALA A 341 -7.53 -13.79 -18.47
C ALA A 341 -8.71 -14.28 -17.60
N VAL A 342 -8.65 -14.04 -16.29
CA VAL A 342 -9.60 -14.56 -15.29
C VAL A 342 -10.63 -13.49 -14.87
N LEU A 343 -10.54 -12.27 -15.42
CA LEU A 343 -11.56 -11.25 -15.17
C LEU A 343 -12.93 -11.74 -15.63
N ASN A 344 -13.90 -11.64 -14.73
CA ASN A 344 -15.29 -11.98 -15.00
C ASN A 344 -16.21 -10.86 -14.49
N PRO A 345 -16.81 -10.06 -15.39
CA PRO A 345 -16.75 -10.16 -16.85
C PRO A 345 -15.36 -9.84 -17.44
N LYS A 346 -15.04 -10.36 -18.63
CA LYS A 346 -13.77 -10.05 -19.32
C LYS A 346 -13.66 -8.56 -19.63
N LEU A 347 -12.45 -8.01 -19.53
CA LEU A 347 -12.17 -6.64 -19.95
C LEU A 347 -12.59 -6.47 -21.43
N THR A 348 -13.57 -5.60 -21.66
CA THR A 348 -14.14 -5.38 -22.99
C THR A 348 -13.92 -3.94 -23.43
N ILE A 349 -13.35 -3.76 -24.62
CA ILE A 349 -13.04 -2.45 -25.19
C ILE A 349 -13.90 -2.22 -26.41
N VAL A 350 -14.54 -1.06 -26.42
CA VAL A 350 -15.44 -0.67 -27.52
C VAL A 350 -15.17 0.73 -28.02
N ARG A 351 -15.65 0.97 -29.23
CA ARG A 351 -15.59 2.31 -29.82
C ARG A 351 -16.59 3.22 -29.13
N LYS A 352 -16.08 4.31 -28.55
CA LYS A 352 -16.93 5.41 -28.10
C LYS A 352 -17.45 6.17 -29.31
N LEU A 353 -18.77 6.33 -29.40
CA LEU A 353 -19.41 7.21 -30.37
C LEU A 353 -19.29 8.64 -29.83
N SER A 354 -18.87 9.57 -30.69
CA SER A 354 -18.66 10.96 -30.28
C SER A 354 -19.99 11.60 -29.85
N SER A 355 -19.95 12.32 -28.73
CA SER A 355 -21.12 12.88 -28.05
C SER A 355 -21.94 13.85 -28.92
N THR A 356 -21.35 14.40 -29.98
CA THR A 356 -21.98 15.42 -30.85
C THR A 356 -22.72 14.84 -32.07
N THR A 357 -22.64 13.53 -32.32
CA THR A 357 -23.29 12.89 -33.50
C THR A 357 -24.80 12.67 -33.36
N GLY A 358 -25.38 12.89 -32.18
CA GLY A 358 -26.82 12.71 -31.93
C GLY A 358 -27.71 13.91 -32.26
N ASN A 359 -27.15 15.11 -32.46
CA ASN A 359 -27.94 16.36 -32.56
C ASN A 359 -27.86 17.10 -33.90
N THR A 360 -27.25 16.53 -34.95
CA THR A 360 -27.16 17.20 -36.26
C THR A 360 -27.69 16.32 -37.38
N VAL A 361 -29.03 16.19 -37.43
CA VAL A 361 -29.68 15.96 -38.72
C VAL A 361 -29.77 17.31 -39.42
N ALA A 362 -29.25 17.36 -40.66
CA ALA A 362 -29.39 18.44 -41.63
C ALA A 362 -28.64 19.76 -41.30
N ASN A 363 -27.39 19.85 -41.74
CA ASN A 363 -27.01 20.74 -42.85
C ASN A 363 -25.51 20.58 -43.15
N GLY A 364 -25.18 20.50 -44.43
CA GLY A 364 -23.81 20.34 -44.92
C GLY A 364 -22.91 21.48 -44.46
N THR A 365 -21.62 21.15 -44.36
CA THR A 365 -20.49 21.95 -43.84
C THR A 365 -20.35 21.99 -42.31
N GLY A 366 -20.15 20.83 -41.69
CA GLY A 366 -19.72 20.73 -40.29
C GLY A 366 -18.23 20.44 -40.19
N LEU A 367 -17.47 21.25 -39.44
CA LEU A 367 -16.13 20.91 -39.00
C LEU A 367 -16.20 19.52 -38.35
N SER A 368 -15.39 18.58 -38.83
CA SER A 368 -15.22 17.29 -38.15
C SER A 368 -14.55 17.57 -36.81
N GLU A 369 -15.33 17.84 -35.76
CA GLU A 369 -14.82 17.87 -34.40
C GLU A 369 -14.18 16.51 -34.14
N SER A 370 -12.88 16.54 -33.85
CA SER A 370 -12.08 15.33 -33.79
C SER A 370 -12.49 14.54 -32.55
N ALA A 371 -12.61 13.23 -32.68
CA ALA A 371 -12.73 12.33 -31.53
C ALA A 371 -11.56 12.46 -30.53
N ASP A 372 -10.52 13.21 -30.90
CA ASP A 372 -9.38 13.58 -30.07
C ASP A 372 -9.73 14.42 -28.84
N ASP A 373 -10.84 15.14 -28.86
CA ASP A 373 -11.25 15.94 -27.70
C ASP A 373 -11.98 15.12 -26.63
N ASP A 374 -12.67 14.06 -27.03
CA ASP A 374 -13.42 13.18 -26.13
C ASP A 374 -12.49 12.43 -25.16
N LEU A 375 -12.90 12.28 -23.89
CA LEU A 375 -12.21 11.41 -22.92
C LEU A 375 -12.70 9.97 -23.01
N PRO A 376 -11.85 8.97 -22.71
CA PRO A 376 -12.33 7.61 -22.51
C PRO A 376 -13.22 7.54 -21.27
N SER A 377 -14.13 6.57 -21.24
CA SER A 377 -15.03 6.36 -20.09
C SER A 377 -15.15 4.89 -19.78
N VAL A 378 -15.27 4.56 -18.50
CA VAL A 378 -15.27 3.19 -17.98
C VAL A 378 -16.61 2.84 -17.33
N MET A 379 -16.94 1.56 -17.36
CA MET A 379 -17.96 0.96 -16.50
C MET A 379 -17.25 -0.15 -15.74
N THR A 380 -16.75 0.17 -14.55
CA THR A 380 -15.91 -0.72 -13.73
C THR A 380 -16.62 -2.03 -13.38
N CYS A 381 -17.91 -1.96 -13.03
CA CYS A 381 -18.75 -3.14 -12.75
C CYS A 381 -18.83 -4.15 -13.91
N ALA A 382 -18.60 -3.69 -15.14
CA ALA A 382 -18.65 -4.51 -16.35
C ALA A 382 -17.26 -4.73 -16.97
N ASN A 383 -16.18 -4.26 -16.32
CA ASN A 383 -14.83 -4.20 -16.87
C ASN A 383 -14.85 -3.68 -18.32
N TYR A 384 -15.50 -2.53 -18.53
CA TYR A 384 -15.85 -2.07 -19.88
C TYR A 384 -15.25 -0.69 -20.17
N LEU A 385 -14.41 -0.59 -21.20
CA LEU A 385 -13.75 0.66 -21.60
C LEU A 385 -14.30 1.15 -22.95
N LYS A 386 -14.93 2.33 -22.94
CA LYS A 386 -15.34 3.06 -24.15
C LYS A 386 -14.21 3.98 -24.58
N LEU A 387 -13.53 3.63 -25.66
CA LEU A 387 -12.35 4.33 -26.17
C LEU A 387 -12.68 5.12 -27.45
N PRO A 388 -12.52 6.46 -27.46
CA PRO A 388 -12.62 7.26 -28.68
C PRO A 388 -11.64 6.80 -29.77
N PRO A 389 -12.00 6.91 -31.05
CA PRO A 389 -11.12 6.58 -32.16
C PRO A 389 -10.08 7.70 -32.40
N TYR A 390 -9.14 7.84 -31.46
CA TYR A 390 -8.07 8.85 -31.52
C TYR A 390 -7.25 8.75 -32.80
N SER A 391 -6.82 9.89 -33.30
CA SER A 391 -6.04 10.00 -34.55
C SER A 391 -4.61 9.51 -34.41
N THR A 392 -4.00 9.62 -33.21
CA THR A 392 -2.60 9.25 -32.95
C THR A 392 -2.42 8.57 -31.59
N LYS A 393 -1.32 7.81 -31.43
CA LYS A 393 -0.95 7.14 -30.17
C LYS A 393 -0.68 8.17 -29.07
N GLU A 394 -0.04 9.29 -29.40
CA GLU A 394 0.33 10.34 -28.45
C GLU A 394 -0.89 11.02 -27.84
N ILE A 395 -1.93 11.27 -28.65
CA ILE A 395 -3.20 11.85 -28.16
C ILE A 395 -3.89 10.85 -27.24
N MET A 396 -3.98 9.58 -27.66
CA MET A 396 -4.57 8.52 -26.85
C MET A 396 -3.88 8.38 -25.49
N PHE A 397 -2.54 8.36 -25.49
CA PHE A 397 -1.74 8.27 -24.26
C PHE A 397 -2.07 9.42 -23.30
N LYS A 398 -2.06 10.67 -23.80
CA LYS A 398 -2.39 11.85 -22.98
C LYS A 398 -3.80 11.80 -22.42
N LYS A 399 -4.79 11.43 -23.24
CA LYS A 399 -6.20 11.36 -22.83
C LYS A 399 -6.48 10.22 -21.85
N LEU A 400 -5.82 9.07 -22.03
CA LEU A 400 -5.88 7.96 -21.07
C LEU A 400 -5.29 8.36 -19.72
N LEU A 401 -4.07 8.90 -19.68
CA LEU A 401 -3.46 9.30 -18.42
C LEU A 401 -4.28 10.38 -17.70
N TYR A 402 -4.80 11.36 -18.45
CA TYR A 402 -5.69 12.37 -17.88
C TYR A 402 -6.96 11.76 -17.27
N ALA A 403 -7.63 10.85 -17.99
CA ALA A 403 -8.85 10.20 -17.47
C ALA A 403 -8.56 9.30 -16.27
N ILE A 404 -7.43 8.60 -16.27
CA ILE A 404 -6.98 7.77 -15.14
C ILE A 404 -6.71 8.64 -13.91
N SER A 405 -6.04 9.79 -14.08
CA SER A 405 -5.71 10.67 -12.95
C SER A 405 -6.94 11.36 -12.37
N GLU A 406 -7.84 11.85 -13.21
CA GLU A 406 -9.06 12.56 -12.77
C GLU A 406 -10.14 11.58 -12.26
N GLY A 407 -10.21 10.36 -12.80
CA GLY A 407 -11.20 9.35 -12.43
C GLY A 407 -10.94 8.67 -11.07
N GLN A 408 -9.82 8.95 -10.41
CA GLN A 408 -9.47 8.35 -9.11
C GLN A 408 -10.24 8.94 -7.92
N GLY A 409 -10.86 10.13 -8.08
CA GLY A 409 -11.45 10.90 -6.97
C GLY A 409 -12.98 10.98 -6.94
N SER A 410 -13.70 10.49 -7.95
CA SER A 410 -15.16 10.61 -8.03
C SER A 410 -15.76 9.42 -8.77
N PHE A 411 -16.57 8.64 -8.06
CA PHE A 411 -17.44 7.61 -8.63
C PHE A 411 -18.74 8.21 -9.22
N ASP A 412 -18.87 9.55 -9.28
CA ASP A 412 -20.15 10.25 -9.54
C ASP A 412 -20.60 10.31 -11.01
N LEU A 413 -19.98 9.55 -11.92
CA LEU A 413 -20.29 9.62 -13.36
C LEU A 413 -20.68 8.27 -13.96
N SER A 414 -21.51 7.51 -13.22
CA SER A 414 -22.26 6.36 -13.77
C SER A 414 -23.70 6.73 -14.07
#